data_AF-X1AMH4-F1
#
_entry.id   AF-X1AMH4-F1
#
_cell.length_a   1.000
_cell.length_b   1.000
_cell.length_c   1.000
_cell.angle_alpha   90.00
_cell.angle_beta   90.00
_cell.angle_gamma   90.00
#
_symmetry.space_group_name_H-M   'P 1'
#
loop_
_entity.id
_entity.type
_entity.pdbx_description
1 polymer ?
#
loop_
_entity_poly.entity_id
_entity_poly.type
_entity_poly.pdbx_seq_one_letter_code
_entity_poly.pdbx_strand_id
1 'polypeptide(L)'
;MPEIKVIKGCYFNCNPDSDLEDLCEICVEKVRKGNFEVETRQMKLVNLPLGSTEDMVCGSLDIERVLAEGIRSLHAGLLAKANRGILYIDEVNLLQDHIV
;
A
#
# COMPACT_ATOMS: atom_id res chain seq x y z
N MET A 1 -9.68 -9.45 -14.17
CA MET A 1 -8.89 -9.74 -12.95
C MET A 1 -9.86 -9.98 -11.81
N PRO A 2 -9.51 -10.81 -10.81
CA PRO A 2 -10.42 -11.08 -9.69
C PRO A 2 -10.66 -9.83 -8.85
N GLU A 3 -11.80 -9.82 -8.16
CA GLU A 3 -12.19 -8.76 -7.26
C GLU A 3 -11.72 -9.05 -5.83
N ILE A 4 -11.20 -8.02 -5.15
CA ILE A 4 -10.74 -8.11 -3.76
C ILE A 4 -11.62 -7.24 -2.86
N LYS A 5 -11.97 -7.76 -1.69
CA LYS A 5 -12.60 -6.96 -0.63
C LYS A 5 -11.52 -6.14 0.08
N VAL A 6 -11.75 -4.85 0.26
CA VAL A 6 -10.81 -3.97 0.95
C VAL A 6 -11.55 -3.08 1.95
N ILE A 7 -10.87 -2.70 3.03
CA ILE A 7 -11.40 -1.70 3.96
C ILE A 7 -11.42 -0.35 3.26
N LYS A 8 -12.58 0.32 3.25
CA LYS A 8 -12.78 1.60 2.57
C LYS A 8 -11.83 2.66 3.11
N GLY A 9 -11.14 3.33 2.18
CA GLY A 9 -10.12 4.33 2.49
C GLY A 9 -8.81 3.77 3.05
N CYS A 10 -8.55 2.47 2.91
CA CYS A 10 -7.22 1.91 3.15
C CYS A 10 -6.31 2.15 1.95
N TYR A 11 -5.09 2.64 2.21
CA TYR A 11 -4.06 2.84 1.18
C TYR A 11 -3.40 1.53 0.71
N PHE A 12 -3.42 0.51 1.57
CA PHE A 12 -2.76 -0.78 1.34
C PHE A 12 -3.72 -1.89 0.92
N ASN A 13 -4.99 -1.61 0.61
CA ASN A 13 -5.98 -2.64 0.25
C ASN A 13 -6.11 -3.79 1.29
N CYS A 14 -5.97 -3.47 2.59
CA CYS A 14 -6.06 -4.47 3.67
C CYS A 14 -7.34 -5.31 3.58
N ASN A 15 -7.20 -6.62 3.81
CA ASN A 15 -8.31 -7.56 3.76
C ASN A 15 -9.17 -7.42 5.02
N PRO A 16 -10.48 -7.11 4.92
CA PRO A 16 -11.33 -7.08 6.11
C PRO A 16 -11.53 -8.46 6.75
N ASP A 17 -11.32 -9.54 5.99
CA ASP A 17 -11.50 -10.92 6.44
C ASP A 17 -10.20 -11.53 7.04
N SER A 18 -9.09 -10.78 7.12
CA SER A 18 -7.83 -11.27 7.73
C SER A 18 -7.75 -10.97 9.23
N ASP A 19 -6.77 -11.58 9.89
CA ASP A 19 -6.49 -11.32 11.31
C ASP A 19 -6.04 -9.86 11.53
N LEU A 20 -6.23 -9.38 12.77
CA LEU A 20 -5.88 -8.01 13.16
C LEU A 20 -4.38 -7.71 13.01
N GLU A 21 -3.53 -8.75 13.04
CA GLU A 21 -2.08 -8.64 12.92
C GLU A 21 -1.64 -8.34 11.47
N ASP A 22 -2.44 -8.73 10.48
CA ASP A 22 -2.20 -8.50 9.05
C ASP A 22 -2.75 -7.15 8.55
N LEU A 23 -3.51 -6.46 9.40
CA LEU A 23 -4.09 -5.16 9.08
C LEU A 23 -3.10 -4.04 9.41
N CYS A 24 -3.09 -2.98 8.59
CA CYS A 24 -2.35 -1.77 8.95
C CYS A 24 -2.97 -1.09 10.19
N GLU A 25 -2.19 -0.30 10.92
CA GLU A 25 -2.63 0.39 12.15
C GLU A 25 -3.97 1.13 11.99
N ILE A 26 -4.16 1.81 10.85
CA ILE A 26 -5.38 2.56 10.53
C ILE A 26 -6.59 1.61 10.43
N CYS A 27 -6.40 0.44 9.82
CA CYS A 27 -7.45 -0.55 9.67
C CYS A 27 -7.74 -1.26 11.00
N VAL A 28 -6.70 -1.58 11.79
CA VAL A 28 -6.86 -2.13 13.14
C VAL A 28 -7.70 -1.20 14.01
N GLU A 29 -7.42 0.11 14.00
CA GLU A 29 -8.22 1.08 14.74
C GLU A 29 -9.68 1.13 14.28
N LYS A 30 -9.93 1.11 12.97
CA LYS A 30 -11.29 1.12 12.41
C LYS A 30 -12.08 -0.13 12.80
N VAL A 31 -11.44 -1.31 12.71
CA VAL A 31 -12.03 -2.59 13.09
C VAL A 31 -12.30 -2.62 14.60
N ARG A 32 -11.37 -2.17 15.44
CA ARG A 32 -11.55 -2.07 16.90
C ARG A 32 -12.67 -1.12 17.30
N LYS A 33 -12.83 0.01 16.58
CA LYS A 33 -13.95 0.96 16.78
C LYS A 33 -15.29 0.42 16.24
N GLY A 34 -15.29 -0.70 15.52
CA GLY A 34 -16.48 -1.27 14.90
C GLY A 34 -17.09 -0.42 13.79
N ASN A 35 -16.38 0.60 13.30
CA ASN A 35 -16.86 1.52 12.28
C ASN A 35 -15.93 1.45 11.06
N PHE A 36 -16.15 0.44 10.23
CA PHE A 36 -15.47 0.28 8.95
C PHE A 36 -16.46 -0.17 7.89
N GLU A 37 -16.29 0.38 6.69
CA GLU A 37 -17.00 -0.07 5.51
C GLU A 37 -16.07 -0.92 4.67
N VAL A 38 -16.61 -1.97 4.06
CA VAL A 38 -15.90 -2.80 3.09
C VAL A 38 -16.36 -2.41 1.71
N GLU A 39 -15.41 -2.24 0.80
CA GLU A 39 -15.69 -2.06 -0.62
C GLU A 39 -14.97 -3.14 -1.43
N THR A 40 -15.55 -3.48 -2.57
CA THR A 40 -14.92 -4.39 -3.52
C THR A 40 -14.14 -3.55 -4.54
N ARG A 41 -12.86 -3.88 -4.73
CA ARG A 41 -12.02 -3.26 -5.77
C ARG A 41 -11.48 -4.34 -6.70
N GLN A 42 -11.33 -4.01 -7.97
CA GLN A 42 -10.57 -4.87 -8.88
C GLN A 42 -9.10 -4.87 -8.49
N MET A 43 -8.45 -6.04 -8.57
CA MET A 43 -6.99 -6.11 -8.44
C MET A 43 -6.32 -5.16 -9.43
N LYS A 44 -5.36 -4.39 -8.95
CA LYS A 44 -4.57 -3.48 -9.78
C LYS A 44 -3.29 -4.16 -10.22
N LEU A 45 -2.99 -4.05 -11.50
CA LEU A 45 -1.66 -4.32 -12.04
C LEU A 45 -0.85 -3.03 -11.93
N VAL A 46 0.21 -3.07 -11.15
CA VAL A 46 1.13 -1.96 -10.93
C VAL A 46 2.43 -2.31 -11.65
N ASN A 47 2.88 -1.46 -12.55
CA ASN A 47 4.15 -1.63 -13.23
C ASN A 47 5.24 -0.93 -12.41
N LEU A 48 6.37 -1.61 -12.19
CA LEU A 48 7.58 -1.02 -11.63
C LEU A 48 8.45 -0.51 -12.78
N PRO A 49 8.57 0.82 -12.99
CA PRO A 49 9.40 1.35 -14.05
C PRO A 49 10.90 1.16 -13.74
N LEU A 50 11.68 0.93 -14.80
CA LEU A 50 13.14 0.96 -14.78
C LEU A 50 13.61 2.34 -14.31
N GLY A 51 14.34 2.38 -13.20
CA GLY A 51 14.77 3.62 -12.54
C GLY A 51 13.83 4.13 -11.44
N SER A 52 12.90 3.31 -10.95
CA SER A 52 12.19 3.61 -9.70
C SER A 52 13.19 3.72 -8.55
N THR A 53 13.17 4.85 -7.84
CA THR A 53 13.94 5.00 -6.61
C THR A 53 13.29 4.22 -5.48
N GLU A 54 14.06 3.84 -4.46
CA GLU A 54 13.56 3.14 -3.27
C GLU A 54 12.36 3.86 -2.64
N ASP A 55 12.39 5.20 -2.58
CA ASP A 55 11.29 6.04 -2.11
C ASP A 55 9.98 5.87 -2.91
N MET A 56 10.07 5.62 -4.22
CA MET A 56 8.88 5.35 -5.05
C MET A 56 8.33 3.94 -4.81
N VAL A 57 9.20 2.99 -4.46
CA VAL A 57 8.85 1.58 -4.26
C VAL A 57 8.27 1.34 -2.87
N CYS A 58 9.05 1.68 -1.84
CA CYS A 58 8.69 1.53 -0.43
C CYS A 58 7.69 2.60 0.02
N GLY A 59 7.72 3.78 -0.61
CA GLY A 59 6.95 4.95 -0.22
C GLY A 59 7.81 5.93 0.56
N SER A 60 7.41 7.20 0.54
CA SER A 60 8.13 8.28 1.22
C SER A 60 7.29 8.86 2.35
N LEU A 61 7.98 9.33 3.39
CA LEU A 61 7.39 10.10 4.48
C LEU A 61 7.66 11.58 4.23
N ASP A 62 6.62 12.39 4.07
CA ASP A 62 6.78 13.83 3.90
C ASP A 62 6.94 14.49 5.28
N ILE A 63 8.19 14.71 5.67
CA ILE A 63 8.57 15.26 7.00
C ILE A 63 8.10 16.71 7.15
N GLU A 64 8.05 17.50 6.08
CA GLU A 64 7.64 18.91 6.13
C GLU A 64 6.17 19.03 6.56
N ARG A 65 5.30 18.20 5.98
CA ARG A 65 3.89 18.14 6.38
C ARG A 65 3.67 17.57 7.78
N VAL A 66 4.49 16.61 8.19
CA VAL A 66 4.45 16.05 9.54
C VAL A 66 4.77 17.12 10.59
N LEU A 67 5.77 17.97 10.32
CA LEU A 67 6.18 19.04 11.23
C LEU A 67 5.24 20.25 11.19
N ALA A 68 4.71 20.61 10.02
CA ALA A 68 3.87 21.79 9.85
C ALA A 68 2.41 21.57 10.28
N GLU A 69 1.82 20.41 9.94
CA GLU A 69 0.40 20.14 10.19
C GLU A 69 0.17 19.08 11.28
N GLY A 70 1.22 18.40 11.76
CA GLY A 70 1.09 17.28 12.69
C GLY A 70 0.45 16.03 12.07
N ILE A 71 0.24 16.03 10.75
CA ILE A 71 -0.43 14.97 10.01
C ILE A 71 0.64 14.04 9.42
N ARG A 72 0.54 12.74 9.72
CA ARG A 72 1.37 11.69 9.09
C ARG A 72 1.04 11.59 7.60
N SER A 73 1.72 12.38 6.77
CA SER A 73 1.62 12.35 5.31
C SER A 73 2.49 11.24 4.73
N LEU A 74 2.04 9.99 4.87
CA LEU A 74 2.70 8.83 4.27
C LEU A 74 2.27 8.70 2.80
N HIS A 75 3.23 8.78 1.88
CA HIS A 75 2.98 8.50 0.48
C HIS A 75 3.16 7.00 0.24
N ALA A 76 2.05 6.30 0.09
CA ALA A 76 2.02 4.89 -0.27
C ALA A 76 2.81 4.65 -1.57
N GLY A 77 3.91 3.91 -1.47
CA GLY A 77 4.74 3.51 -2.59
C GLY A 77 4.03 2.54 -3.54
N LEU A 78 4.75 2.09 -4.57
CA LEU A 78 4.24 1.14 -5.55
C LEU A 78 3.86 -0.20 -4.89
N LEU A 79 4.62 -0.65 -3.88
CA LEU A 79 4.32 -1.88 -3.13
C LEU A 79 2.98 -1.80 -2.40
N ALA A 80 2.70 -0.67 -1.75
CA ALA A 80 1.44 -0.44 -1.06
C ALA A 80 0.24 -0.49 -2.01
N LYS A 81 0.40 0.06 -3.22
CA LYS A 81 -0.64 0.04 -4.27
C LYS A 81 -0.81 -1.35 -4.90
N ALA A 82 0.29 -2.11 -4.99
CA ALA A 82 0.31 -3.47 -5.51
C ALA A 82 -0.15 -4.52 -4.47
N ASN A 83 -0.36 -4.13 -3.21
CA ASN A 83 -0.81 -5.08 -2.18
C ASN A 83 -2.15 -5.72 -2.59
N ARG A 84 -2.16 -7.06 -2.56
CA ARG A 84 -3.24 -7.93 -3.07
C ARG A 84 -3.61 -7.69 -4.55
N GLY A 85 -2.67 -7.16 -5.31
CA GLY A 85 -2.72 -7.00 -6.77
C GLY A 85 -1.55 -7.75 -7.42
N ILE A 86 -1.06 -7.20 -8.54
CA ILE A 86 0.10 -7.74 -9.26
C ILE A 86 1.11 -6.62 -9.42
N LEU A 87 2.36 -6.85 -9.01
CA LEU A 87 3.50 -6.00 -9.35
C LEU A 87 4.21 -6.62 -10.56
N TYR A 88 4.20 -5.91 -11.68
CA TYR A 88 4.89 -6.33 -12.90
C TYR A 88 6.24 -5.61 -13.00
N ILE A 89 7.29 -6.38 -13.29
CA ILE A 89 8.66 -5.91 -13.44
C ILE A 89 9.12 -6.37 -14.82
N ASP A 90 9.37 -5.42 -15.73
CA ASP A 90 9.66 -5.73 -17.13
C ASP A 90 11.07 -6.35 -17.31
N GLU A 91 12.06 -5.90 -16.52
CA GLU A 91 13.46 -6.34 -16.64
C GLU A 91 14.13 -6.56 -15.28
N VAL A 92 13.89 -7.71 -14.65
CA VAL A 92 14.54 -8.12 -13.39
C VAL A 92 16.07 -8.12 -13.47
N ASN A 93 16.64 -8.32 -14.66
CA ASN A 93 18.10 -8.44 -14.89
C ASN A 93 18.86 -7.10 -14.81
N LEU A 94 18.16 -5.96 -14.72
CA LEU A 94 18.76 -4.62 -14.60
C LEU A 94 18.53 -3.98 -13.22
N LEU A 95 17.84 -4.68 -12.32
CA LEU A 95 17.73 -4.27 -10.92
C LEU A 95 19.07 -4.52 -10.22
N GLN A 96 19.58 -3.48 -9.56
CA GLN A 96 20.79 -3.60 -8.74
C GLN A 96 20.53 -4.53 -7.55
N ASP A 97 21.51 -5.38 -7.19
CA ASP A 97 21.42 -6.48 -6.21
C ASP A 97 20.87 -6.14 -4.80
N HIS A 98 20.68 -4.86 -4.47
CA HIS A 98 20.25 -4.42 -3.13
C HIS A 98 18.73 -4.38 -2.92
N ILE A 99 17.92 -4.82 -3.90
CA ILE A 99 16.43 -4.88 -3.81
C ILE A 99 15.94 -6.34 -3.68
N VAL A 100 16.83 -7.30 -3.37
CA VAL A 100 16.47 -8.70 -3.06
C VAL A 100 16.55 -8.97 -1.56
#